data_AF-A2Q5F6-F1
#
_entry.id   AF-A2Q5F6-F1
#
_cell.length_a   1.000
_cell.length_b   1.000
_cell.length_c   1.000
_cell.angle_alpha   90.00
_cell.angle_beta   90.00
_cell.angle_gamma   90.00
#
_symmetry.space_group_name_H-M   'P 1'
#
loop_
_entity.id
_entity.type
_entity.pdbx_description
1 polymer ?
#
loop_
_entity_poly.entity_id
_entity_poly.type
_entity_poly.pdbx_seq_one_letter_code
_entity_poly.pdbx_strand_id
1 'polypeptide(L)'
;MYVPTRLVHSISKTPVSDIPWKLILSKAPVWALIISHFCHNWGTFILLTWMPTYYNQVLKFNLTESGLLCVLPWLTMAVFANIGGWIADTLVSKGVSITTVRKIMQSIGFLGPAFFLTQLSHVKTPAMAVLCMACSQGSDAFSQSGLYSNHQDIGPRYAGVLLGLSNTAGVLAGVFGTAATGTNSLFIINNISFFFFTLSSRINITPFPL
;
A
#
# COMPACT_ATOMS: atom_id res chain seq x y z
N MET A 1 -6.88 -17.90 -18.55
CA MET A 1 -5.43 -17.64 -18.72
C MET A 1 -5.13 -17.51 -20.20
N TYR A 2 -5.19 -16.30 -20.76
CA TYR A 2 -4.70 -15.99 -22.11
C TYR A 2 -4.17 -14.55 -22.07
N VAL A 3 -2.96 -14.38 -21.52
CA VAL A 3 -2.16 -13.21 -21.82
C VAL A 3 -1.73 -13.39 -23.28
N PRO A 4 -2.08 -12.49 -24.22
CA PRO A 4 -1.69 -12.65 -25.60
C PRO A 4 -0.16 -12.75 -25.69
N THR A 5 0.33 -13.89 -26.16
CA THR A 5 1.74 -14.28 -26.29
C THR A 5 2.58 -13.32 -27.16
N ARG A 6 1.96 -12.32 -27.78
CA ARG A 6 2.60 -11.34 -28.66
C ARG A 6 3.30 -10.19 -27.92
N LEU A 7 2.96 -9.89 -26.66
CA LEU A 7 3.64 -8.82 -25.91
C LEU A 7 4.88 -9.30 -25.13
N VAL A 8 4.99 -10.60 -24.88
CA VAL A 8 6.16 -11.20 -24.20
C VAL A 8 7.40 -11.23 -25.14
N HIS A 9 7.21 -11.04 -26.45
CA HIS A 9 8.27 -11.24 -27.45
C HIS A 9 9.11 -10.00 -27.79
N SER A 10 8.92 -8.86 -27.10
CA SER A 10 9.67 -7.61 -27.34
C SER A 10 10.50 -7.12 -26.15
N ILE A 11 10.73 -7.96 -25.13
CA ILE A 11 11.75 -7.62 -24.12
C ILE A 11 13.10 -7.96 -24.75
N SER A 12 13.83 -6.95 -25.23
CA SER A 12 15.16 -7.17 -25.81
C SER A 12 16.03 -7.88 -24.77
N LYS A 13 16.51 -9.09 -25.10
CA LYS A 13 17.35 -9.93 -24.23
C LYS A 13 18.75 -9.35 -23.98
N THR A 14 19.04 -8.15 -24.48
CA THR A 14 20.31 -7.46 -24.21
C THR A 14 20.32 -6.97 -22.76
N PRO A 15 21.31 -7.37 -21.95
CA PRO A 15 21.45 -6.86 -20.59
C PRO A 15 21.48 -5.33 -20.63
N VAL A 16 20.80 -4.71 -19.67
CA VAL A 16 20.78 -3.24 -19.54
C VAL A 16 22.20 -2.79 -19.24
N SER A 17 22.89 -2.23 -20.23
CA SER A 17 24.28 -1.77 -20.09
C SER A 17 24.36 -0.47 -19.31
N ASP A 18 23.43 0.46 -19.56
CA ASP A 18 23.36 1.77 -18.92
C ASP A 18 21.91 2.11 -18.55
N ILE A 19 21.72 2.51 -17.30
CA ILE A 19 20.42 2.95 -16.79
C ILE A 19 20.29 4.45 -17.06
N PRO A 20 19.33 4.92 -17.87
CA PRO A 20 19.15 6.33 -18.16
C PRO A 20 18.47 7.06 -16.98
N TRP A 21 19.19 7.24 -15.87
CA TRP A 21 18.68 7.80 -14.60
C TRP A 21 17.95 9.12 -14.77
N LYS A 22 18.50 10.06 -15.56
CA LYS A 22 17.88 11.36 -15.82
C LYS A 22 16.51 11.22 -16.48
N LEU A 23 16.38 10.30 -17.44
CA LEU A 23 15.12 10.06 -18.13
C LEU A 23 14.10 9.44 -17.18
N ILE A 24 14.49 8.40 -16.43
CA ILE A 24 13.61 7.70 -15.48
C ILE A 24 13.10 8.67 -14.40
N LEU A 25 14.01 9.43 -13.76
CA LEU A 25 13.65 10.37 -12.69
C LEU A 25 12.94 11.63 -13.20
N SER A 26 12.94 11.90 -14.51
CA SER A 26 12.16 13.01 -15.09
C SER A 26 10.66 12.70 -15.20
N LYS A 27 10.26 11.43 -15.09
CA LYS A 27 8.89 10.99 -15.39
C LYS A 27 8.00 11.09 -14.13
N ALA A 28 6.88 11.79 -14.26
CA ALA A 28 5.90 11.94 -13.18
C ALA A 28 5.37 10.61 -12.60
N PRO A 29 5.10 9.55 -13.40
CA PRO A 29 4.67 8.25 -12.87
C PRO A 29 5.67 7.60 -11.91
N VAL A 30 6.98 7.82 -12.12
CA VAL A 30 8.03 7.28 -11.25
C VAL A 30 7.97 7.93 -9.87
N TRP A 31 7.79 9.25 -9.81
CA TRP A 31 7.62 9.96 -8.54
C TRP A 31 6.31 9.60 -7.84
N ALA A 32 5.21 9.49 -8.59
CA ALA A 32 3.93 9.04 -8.02
C ALA A 32 4.06 7.66 -7.38
N LEU A 33 4.80 6.75 -8.02
CA LEU A 33 5.10 5.42 -7.50
C LEU A 33 5.98 5.47 -6.24
N ILE A 34 7.06 6.25 -6.25
CA ILE A 34 7.96 6.40 -5.09
C ILE A 34 7.19 6.95 -3.88
N ILE A 35 6.40 8.01 -4.09
CA ILE A 35 5.59 8.63 -3.03
C ILE A 35 4.54 7.64 -2.53
N SER A 36 3.85 6.92 -3.43
CA SER A 36 2.85 5.93 -3.01
C SER A 36 3.47 4.83 -2.15
N HIS A 37 4.66 4.34 -2.54
CA HIS A 37 5.35 3.29 -1.80
C HIS A 37 5.88 3.79 -0.45
N PHE A 38 6.35 5.04 -0.39
CA PHE A 38 6.69 5.72 0.86
C PHE A 38 5.49 5.79 1.81
N CYS A 39 4.34 6.31 1.35
CA CYS A 39 3.14 6.46 2.17
C CYS A 39 2.63 5.10 2.70
N HIS A 40 2.60 4.10 1.83
CA HIS A 40 2.18 2.74 2.16
C HIS A 40 3.02 2.17 3.31
N ASN A 41 4.36 2.20 3.14
CA ASN A 41 5.27 1.68 4.15
C ASN A 41 5.20 2.51 5.44
N TRP A 42 5.11 3.83 5.35
CA TRP A 42 4.95 4.71 6.52
C TRP A 42 3.78 4.27 7.40
N GLY A 43 2.59 4.12 6.81
CA GLY A 43 1.39 3.67 7.55
C GLY A 43 1.56 2.27 8.13
N THR A 44 2.11 1.35 7.32
CA THR A 44 2.33 -0.05 7.72
C THR A 44 3.27 -0.16 8.92
N PHE A 45 4.43 0.50 8.88
CA PHE A 45 5.43 0.43 9.96
C PHE A 45 4.96 1.12 11.25
N ILE A 46 4.23 2.23 11.14
CA ILE A 46 3.64 2.85 12.32
C ILE A 46 2.61 1.94 12.94
N LEU A 47 1.68 1.37 12.16
CA LEU A 47 0.69 0.44 12.69
C LEU A 47 1.35 -0.79 13.31
N LEU A 48 2.40 -1.33 12.69
CA LEU A 48 3.18 -2.44 13.23
C LEU A 48 3.75 -2.15 14.61
N THR A 49 4.29 -0.96 14.82
CA THR A 49 4.92 -0.56 16.08
C THR A 49 3.90 -0.12 17.13
N TRP A 50 2.83 0.56 16.69
CA TRP A 50 1.83 1.15 17.56
C TRP A 50 0.75 0.15 18.02
N MET A 51 0.38 -0.82 17.19
CA MET A 51 -0.71 -1.76 17.45
C MET A 51 -0.51 -2.60 18.73
N PRO A 52 0.68 -3.18 19.02
CA PRO A 52 0.91 -3.90 20.27
C PRO A 52 0.74 -2.99 21.49
N THR A 53 1.25 -1.76 21.40
CA THR A 53 1.14 -0.75 22.44
C THR A 53 -0.32 -0.34 22.68
N TYR A 54 -1.10 -0.16 21.61
CA TYR A 54 -2.52 0.17 21.70
C TYR A 54 -3.33 -0.97 22.35
N TYR A 55 -3.11 -2.22 21.94
CA TYR A 55 -3.80 -3.38 22.54
C TYR A 55 -3.48 -3.55 24.03
N ASN A 56 -2.22 -3.33 24.41
CA ASN A 56 -1.83 -3.44 25.81
C ASN A 56 -2.27 -2.23 26.66
N GLN A 57 -1.98 -1.01 26.22
CA GLN A 57 -2.17 0.18 27.05
C GLN A 57 -3.60 0.73 27.01
N VAL A 58 -4.27 0.66 25.85
CA VAL A 58 -5.63 1.22 25.65
C VAL A 58 -6.68 0.15 25.85
N LEU A 59 -6.55 -1.00 25.18
CA LEU A 59 -7.52 -2.09 25.29
C LEU A 59 -7.32 -2.98 26.52
N LYS A 60 -6.25 -2.76 27.28
CA LYS A 60 -5.91 -3.46 28.54
C LYS A 60 -5.73 -4.98 28.37
N PHE A 61 -5.39 -5.44 27.17
CA PHE A 61 -5.05 -6.84 26.94
C PHE A 61 -3.68 -7.17 27.55
N ASN A 62 -3.50 -8.40 27.99
CA ASN A 62 -2.19 -8.89 28.44
C ASN A 62 -1.19 -8.91 27.27
N LEU A 63 0.11 -8.94 27.56
CA LEU A 63 1.15 -8.91 26.53
C LEU A 63 1.00 -10.08 25.52
N THR A 64 0.72 -11.29 26.03
CA THR A 64 0.48 -12.49 25.21
C THR A 64 -0.74 -12.34 24.32
N GLU A 65 -1.86 -11.85 24.86
CA GLU A 65 -3.10 -11.62 24.11
C GLU A 65 -2.93 -10.52 23.06
N SER A 66 -2.22 -9.44 23.41
CA SER A 66 -1.89 -8.35 22.49
C SER A 66 -1.10 -8.86 21.30
N GLY A 67 -0.09 -9.71 21.55
CA GLY A 67 0.68 -10.35 20.48
C GLY A 67 -0.17 -11.22 19.56
N LEU A 68 -1.05 -12.06 20.13
CA LEU A 68 -1.96 -12.91 19.36
C LEU A 68 -2.98 -12.10 18.56
N LEU A 69 -3.56 -11.04 19.13
CA LEU A 69 -4.52 -10.18 18.45
C LEU A 69 -3.88 -9.36 17.34
N CYS A 70 -2.60 -8.97 17.48
CA CYS A 70 -1.86 -8.30 16.40
C CYS A 70 -1.75 -9.17 15.15
N VAL A 71 -1.79 -10.49 15.26
CA VAL A 71 -1.75 -11.39 14.09
C VAL A 71 -2.97 -11.20 13.20
N LEU A 72 -4.13 -10.85 13.77
CA LEU A 72 -5.40 -10.84 13.04
C LEU A 72 -5.44 -9.79 11.91
N PRO A 73 -5.03 -8.52 12.11
CA PRO A 73 -4.94 -7.56 11.01
C PRO A 73 -3.98 -7.99 9.89
N TRP A 74 -2.81 -8.54 10.22
CA TRP A 74 -1.83 -9.00 9.22
C TRP A 74 -2.32 -10.23 8.45
N LEU A 75 -3.00 -11.15 9.14
CA LEU A 75 -3.64 -12.30 8.51
C LEU A 75 -4.76 -11.86 7.57
N THR A 76 -5.56 -10.88 8.00
CA THR A 76 -6.62 -10.28 7.16
C THR A 76 -6.01 -9.64 5.92
N MET A 77 -4.91 -8.91 6.06
CA MET A 77 -4.16 -8.35 4.93
C MET A 77 -3.74 -9.44 3.93
N ALA A 78 -3.18 -10.56 4.42
CA ALA A 78 -2.74 -11.66 3.57
C ALA A 78 -3.91 -12.29 2.78
N VAL A 79 -5.05 -12.51 3.42
CA VAL A 79 -6.26 -13.04 2.75
C VAL A 79 -6.78 -12.05 1.72
N PHE A 80 -6.89 -10.78 2.08
CA PHE A 80 -7.41 -9.74 1.21
C PHE A 80 -6.47 -9.42 0.04
N ALA A 81 -5.16 -9.57 0.19
CA ALA A 81 -4.21 -9.41 -0.92
C ALA A 81 -4.50 -10.39 -2.06
N ASN A 82 -4.82 -11.65 -1.72
CA ASN A 82 -5.20 -12.67 -2.70
C ASN A 82 -6.55 -12.35 -3.36
N ILE A 83 -7.53 -11.92 -2.57
CA ILE A 83 -8.85 -11.51 -3.07
C ILE A 83 -8.71 -10.29 -3.99
N GLY A 84 -7.89 -9.31 -3.62
CA GLY A 84 -7.61 -8.11 -4.42
C GLY A 84 -6.96 -8.44 -5.75
N GLY A 85 -5.97 -9.35 -5.76
CA GLY A 85 -5.39 -9.88 -6.99
C GLY A 85 -6.42 -10.55 -7.89
N TRP A 86 -7.23 -11.45 -7.33
CA TRP A 86 -8.29 -12.14 -8.07
C TRP A 86 -9.34 -11.18 -8.64
N ILE A 87 -9.77 -10.17 -7.88
CA ILE A 87 -10.70 -9.13 -8.34
C ILE A 87 -10.07 -8.32 -9.47
N ALA A 88 -8.81 -7.91 -9.31
CA ALA A 88 -8.09 -7.15 -10.33
C ALA A 88 -7.98 -7.94 -11.65
N ASP A 89 -7.56 -9.20 -11.57
CA ASP A 89 -7.44 -10.09 -12.73
C ASP A 89 -8.80 -10.34 -13.39
N THR A 90 -9.85 -10.51 -12.59
CA THR A 90 -11.22 -10.68 -13.10
C THR A 90 -11.69 -9.44 -13.85
N LEU A 91 -11.47 -8.24 -13.31
CA LEU A 91 -11.86 -6.99 -13.97
C LEU A 91 -11.10 -6.78 -15.29
N VAL A 92 -9.80 -7.08 -15.31
CA VAL A 92 -8.99 -7.04 -16.55
C VAL A 92 -9.52 -8.06 -17.56
N SER A 93 -9.86 -9.28 -17.12
CA SER A 93 -10.40 -10.32 -18.00
C SER A 93 -11.77 -9.97 -18.62
N LYS A 94 -12.54 -9.12 -17.94
CA LYS A 94 -13.82 -8.57 -18.40
C LYS A 94 -13.67 -7.38 -19.36
N GLY A 95 -12.44 -6.98 -19.69
CA GLY A 95 -12.16 -5.91 -20.64
C GLY A 95 -12.05 -4.51 -20.02
N VAL A 96 -12.01 -4.39 -18.68
CA VAL A 96 -11.70 -3.12 -18.03
C VAL A 96 -10.23 -2.79 -18.25
N SER A 97 -9.92 -1.52 -18.58
CA SER A 97 -8.53 -1.11 -18.81
C SER A 97 -7.68 -1.34 -17.55
N ILE A 98 -6.44 -1.81 -17.74
CA ILE A 98 -5.49 -2.06 -16.64
C ILE A 98 -5.36 -0.79 -15.78
N THR A 99 -5.22 0.37 -16.41
CA THR A 99 -5.11 1.65 -15.71
C THR A 99 -6.32 1.95 -14.81
N THR A 100 -7.54 1.68 -15.29
CA THR A 100 -8.75 1.87 -14.49
C THR A 100 -8.78 0.91 -13.31
N VAL A 101 -8.42 -0.37 -13.51
CA VAL A 101 -8.36 -1.36 -12.43
C VAL A 101 -7.34 -0.94 -11.37
N ARG A 102 -6.13 -0.54 -11.78
CA ARG A 102 -5.08 -0.08 -10.86
C ARG A 102 -5.51 1.15 -10.07
N LYS A 103 -6.19 2.10 -10.70
CA LYS A 103 -6.76 3.28 -10.02
C LYS A 103 -7.79 2.88 -8.97
N ILE A 104 -8.74 2.01 -9.30
CA ILE A 104 -9.76 1.55 -8.35
C ILE A 104 -9.10 0.83 -7.17
N MET A 105 -8.17 -0.09 -7.43
CA MET A 105 -7.45 -0.81 -6.37
C MET A 105 -6.67 0.13 -5.45
N GLN A 106 -5.96 1.13 -6.01
CA GLN A 106 -5.26 2.14 -5.20
C GLN A 106 -6.22 3.03 -4.41
N SER A 107 -7.35 3.44 -5.00
CA SER A 107 -8.34 4.25 -4.30
C SER A 107 -8.93 3.49 -3.10
N ILE A 108 -9.25 2.21 -3.25
CA ILE A 108 -9.70 1.36 -2.14
C ILE A 108 -8.58 1.20 -1.11
N GLY A 109 -7.37 0.93 -1.60
CA GLY A 109 -6.15 0.78 -0.82
C GLY A 109 -5.82 1.99 0.06
N PHE A 110 -6.13 3.21 -0.38
CA PHE A 110 -5.87 4.41 0.43
C PHE A 110 -7.08 4.92 1.21
N LEU A 111 -8.29 4.88 0.62
CA LEU A 111 -9.49 5.40 1.29
C LEU A 111 -9.99 4.46 2.39
N GLY A 112 -9.88 3.14 2.20
CA GLY A 112 -10.30 2.16 3.18
C GLY A 112 -9.57 2.31 4.51
N PRO A 113 -8.22 2.29 4.53
CA PRO A 113 -7.46 2.48 5.77
C PRO A 113 -7.73 3.84 6.42
N ALA A 114 -7.81 4.92 5.64
CA ALA A 114 -8.12 6.25 6.17
C ALA A 114 -9.49 6.28 6.89
N PHE A 115 -10.51 5.67 6.27
CA PHE A 115 -11.84 5.58 6.87
C PHE A 115 -11.82 4.75 8.15
N PHE A 116 -11.29 3.53 8.11
CA PHE A 116 -11.30 2.63 9.28
C PHE A 116 -10.43 3.13 10.43
N LEU A 117 -9.30 3.79 10.15
CA LEU A 117 -8.47 4.42 11.18
C LEU A 117 -9.15 5.66 11.78
N THR A 118 -9.87 6.45 10.98
CA THR A 118 -10.69 7.54 11.52
C THR A 118 -11.85 7.02 12.38
N GLN A 119 -12.45 5.88 12.03
CA GLN A 119 -13.46 5.25 12.88
C GLN A 119 -12.85 4.70 14.17
N LEU A 120 -11.63 4.16 14.12
CA LEU A 120 -10.93 3.64 15.29
C LEU A 120 -10.79 4.70 16.42
N SER A 121 -10.64 5.98 16.11
CA SER A 121 -10.57 7.03 17.14
C SER A 121 -11.89 7.28 17.88
N HIS A 122 -13.01 6.82 17.33
CA HIS A 122 -14.36 6.98 17.91
C HIS A 122 -14.87 5.71 18.61
N VAL A 123 -14.19 4.58 18.43
CA VAL A 123 -14.59 3.30 19.00
C VAL A 123 -14.17 3.20 20.47
N LYS A 124 -15.08 2.67 21.29
CA LYS A 124 -14.87 2.48 22.75
C LYS A 124 -14.73 1.03 23.18
N THR A 125 -15.06 0.07 22.30
CA THR A 125 -15.04 -1.36 22.62
C THR A 125 -13.82 -2.05 21.99
N PRO A 126 -13.11 -2.93 22.72
CA PRO A 126 -11.93 -3.62 22.19
C PRO A 126 -12.20 -4.44 20.93
N ALA A 127 -13.33 -5.15 20.87
CA ALA A 127 -13.68 -5.96 19.71
C ALA A 127 -13.85 -5.12 18.44
N MET A 128 -14.53 -3.98 18.52
CA MET A 128 -14.68 -3.08 17.37
C MET A 128 -13.36 -2.44 16.97
N ALA A 129 -12.46 -2.14 17.94
CA ALA A 129 -11.15 -1.57 17.64
C ALA A 129 -10.27 -2.55 16.84
N VAL A 130 -10.26 -3.82 17.25
CA VAL A 130 -9.59 -4.91 16.53
C VAL A 130 -10.19 -5.09 15.13
N LEU A 131 -11.52 -5.08 15.00
CA LEU A 131 -12.20 -5.17 13.71
C LEU A 131 -11.85 -3.98 12.80
N CYS A 132 -11.84 -2.75 13.30
CA CYS A 132 -11.44 -1.57 12.53
C CYS A 132 -9.99 -1.69 12.04
N MET A 133 -9.07 -2.18 12.88
CA MET A 133 -7.69 -2.40 12.46
C MET A 133 -7.57 -3.50 11.41
N ALA A 134 -8.31 -4.60 11.57
CA ALA A 134 -8.32 -5.69 10.60
C ALA A 134 -8.90 -5.25 9.24
N CYS A 135 -10.02 -4.52 9.24
CA CYS A 135 -10.60 -3.95 8.02
C CYS A 135 -9.72 -2.89 7.38
N SER A 136 -9.01 -2.09 8.18
CA SER A 136 -8.01 -1.14 7.70
C SER A 136 -6.90 -1.87 6.93
N GLN A 137 -6.25 -2.86 7.55
CA GLN A 137 -5.18 -3.63 6.90
C GLN A 137 -5.68 -4.50 5.74
N GLY A 138 -6.90 -5.04 5.82
CA GLY A 138 -7.53 -5.76 4.71
C GLY A 138 -7.77 -4.84 3.50
N SER A 139 -8.20 -3.60 3.74
CA SER A 139 -8.39 -2.62 2.66
C SER A 139 -7.06 -2.15 2.07
N ASP A 140 -6.06 -1.95 2.92
CA ASP A 140 -4.68 -1.59 2.51
C ASP A 140 -4.05 -2.64 1.57
N ALA A 141 -4.40 -3.91 1.75
CA ALA A 141 -3.93 -5.01 0.90
C ALA A 141 -4.26 -4.82 -0.59
N PHE A 142 -5.36 -4.14 -0.92
CA PHE A 142 -5.71 -3.83 -2.31
C PHE A 142 -4.69 -2.88 -2.96
N SER A 143 -4.08 -1.99 -2.17
CA SER A 143 -3.05 -1.07 -2.65
C SER A 143 -1.83 -1.86 -3.16
N GLN A 144 -1.43 -2.92 -2.45
CA GLN A 144 -0.27 -3.73 -2.79
C GLN A 144 -0.42 -4.39 -4.16
N SER A 145 -1.62 -4.89 -4.48
CA SER A 145 -1.91 -5.52 -5.78
C SER A 145 -1.72 -4.55 -6.97
N GLY A 146 -2.03 -3.27 -6.76
CA GLY A 146 -1.85 -2.21 -7.74
C GLY A 146 -0.40 -1.71 -7.82
N LEU A 147 0.25 -1.55 -6.66
CA LEU A 147 1.56 -0.93 -6.55
C LEU A 147 2.65 -1.75 -7.24
N TYR A 148 2.73 -3.06 -6.98
CA TYR A 148 3.78 -3.92 -7.56
C TYR A 148 3.60 -4.18 -9.06
N SER A 149 2.35 -4.22 -9.51
CA SER A 149 2.02 -4.36 -10.94
C SER A 149 2.42 -3.11 -11.73
N ASN A 150 2.27 -1.91 -11.12
CA ASN A 150 2.62 -0.64 -11.77
C ASN A 150 4.10 -0.53 -12.18
N HIS A 151 5.03 -1.17 -11.46
CA HIS A 151 6.45 -1.17 -11.85
C HIS A 151 6.67 -1.85 -13.20
N GLN A 152 5.96 -2.96 -13.43
CA GLN A 152 6.01 -3.71 -14.69
C GLN A 152 5.30 -2.96 -15.81
N ASP A 153 4.20 -2.29 -15.49
CA ASP A 153 3.42 -1.50 -16.45
C ASP A 153 4.17 -0.24 -16.93
N ILE A 154 4.86 0.49 -16.04
CA ILE A 154 5.62 1.72 -16.37
C ILE A 154 6.89 1.41 -17.17
N GLY A 155 7.56 0.31 -16.85
CA GLY A 155 8.88 0.03 -17.42
C GLY A 155 9.26 -1.43 -17.28
N PRO A 156 8.76 -2.33 -18.15
CA PRO A 156 9.00 -3.77 -18.02
C PRO A 156 10.50 -4.12 -18.09
N ARG A 157 11.31 -3.32 -18.80
CA ARG A 157 12.77 -3.48 -18.87
C ARG A 157 13.51 -2.98 -17.62
N TYR A 158 12.94 -2.02 -16.87
CA TYR A 158 13.56 -1.37 -15.71
C TYR A 158 12.79 -1.62 -14.40
N ALA A 159 11.83 -2.56 -14.41
CA ALA A 159 10.92 -2.80 -13.29
C ALA A 159 11.65 -3.09 -11.97
N GLY A 160 12.75 -3.86 -12.02
CA GLY A 160 13.60 -4.13 -10.85
C GLY A 160 14.28 -2.88 -10.29
N VAL A 161 14.73 -1.96 -11.15
CA VAL A 161 15.35 -0.70 -10.73
C VAL A 161 14.30 0.23 -10.11
N LEU A 162 13.12 0.33 -10.73
CA LEU A 162 12.00 1.09 -10.20
C LEU A 162 11.55 0.54 -8.84
N LEU A 163 11.49 -0.79 -8.70
CA LEU A 163 11.13 -1.45 -7.45
C LEU A 163 12.16 -1.11 -6.37
N GLY A 164 13.46 -1.28 -6.67
CA GLY A 164 14.55 -0.94 -5.76
C GLY A 164 14.49 0.52 -5.28
N LEU A 165 14.37 1.49 -6.21
CA LEU A 165 14.24 2.91 -5.88
C LEU A 165 13.06 3.18 -4.93
N SER A 166 11.88 2.67 -5.28
CA SER A 166 10.67 2.88 -4.50
C SER A 166 10.73 2.18 -3.13
N ASN A 167 11.35 1.00 -3.07
CA ASN A 167 11.51 0.25 -1.83
C ASN A 167 12.50 0.94 -0.89
N THR A 168 13.59 1.51 -1.40
CA THR A 168 14.51 2.34 -0.59
C THR A 168 13.77 3.50 0.04
N ALA A 169 12.92 4.21 -0.72
CA ALA A 169 12.07 5.26 -0.17
C ALA A 169 11.07 4.71 0.87
N GLY A 170 10.46 3.55 0.60
CA GLY A 170 9.57 2.85 1.54
C GLY A 170 10.24 2.50 2.87
N VAL A 171 11.46 1.96 2.84
CA VAL A 171 12.23 1.63 4.05
C VAL A 171 12.59 2.89 4.83
N LEU A 172 13.00 3.97 4.16
CA LEU A 172 13.22 5.26 4.81
C LEU A 172 11.94 5.76 5.50
N ALA A 173 10.79 5.60 4.85
CA ALA A 173 9.49 5.90 5.44
C ALA A 173 9.24 5.09 6.72
N GLY A 174 9.64 3.82 6.73
CA GLY A 174 9.58 2.96 7.92
C GLY A 174 10.44 3.45 9.07
N VAL A 175 11.69 3.87 8.79
CA VAL A 175 12.60 4.42 9.79
C VAL A 175 11.99 5.68 10.43
N PHE A 176 11.56 6.63 9.62
CA PHE A 176 10.97 7.88 10.12
C PHE A 176 9.60 7.67 10.77
N GLY A 177 8.77 6.78 10.24
CA GLY A 177 7.46 6.44 10.81
C GLY A 177 7.58 5.77 12.17
N THR A 178 8.49 4.80 12.29
CA THR A 178 8.78 4.15 13.58
C THR A 178 9.28 5.16 14.61
N ALA A 179 10.16 6.09 14.22
CA ALA A 179 10.59 7.19 15.09
C ALA A 179 9.42 8.10 15.51
N ALA A 180 8.49 8.40 14.59
CA ALA A 180 7.30 9.21 14.89
C ALA A 180 6.29 8.48 15.81
N THR A 181 6.34 7.14 15.89
CA THR A 181 5.42 6.34 16.72
C THR A 181 5.54 6.63 18.22
N GLY A 182 6.65 7.23 18.67
CA GLY A 182 6.82 7.68 20.05
C GLY A 182 5.96 8.89 20.45
N THR A 183 5.18 9.48 19.53
CA THR A 183 4.25 10.59 19.81
C THR A 183 2.82 10.10 20.12
N ASN A 184 1.95 11.00 20.59
CA ASN A 184 0.58 10.68 21.04
C ASN A 184 -0.23 9.81 20.06
N SER A 185 -0.97 8.82 20.57
CA SER A 185 -1.76 7.86 19.78
C SER A 185 -2.80 8.51 18.84
N LEU A 186 -3.46 9.58 19.28
CA LEU A 186 -4.41 10.33 18.45
C LEU A 186 -3.72 11.13 17.34
N PHE A 187 -2.50 11.62 17.60
CA PHE A 187 -1.71 12.32 16.59
C PHE A 187 -1.31 11.36 15.46
N ILE A 188 -0.96 10.12 15.81
CA ILE A 188 -0.60 9.06 14.86
C ILE A 188 -1.79 8.74 13.92
N ILE A 189 -2.97 8.45 14.47
CA ILE A 189 -4.15 8.07 13.69
C ILE A 189 -4.54 9.18 12.70
N ASN A 190 -4.53 10.44 13.16
CA ASN A 190 -4.88 11.59 12.32
C ASN A 190 -3.83 11.84 11.23
N ASN A 191 -2.54 11.72 11.53
CA ASN A 191 -1.49 11.86 10.52
C ASN A 191 -1.59 10.79 9.46
N ILE A 192 -1.76 9.51 9.84
CA ILE A 192 -1.93 8.41 8.88
C ILE A 192 -3.17 8.67 8.01
N SER A 193 -4.32 8.93 8.61
CA SER A 193 -5.57 9.12 7.86
C SER A 193 -5.48 10.32 6.89
N PHE A 194 -4.89 11.44 7.35
CA PHE A 194 -4.66 12.62 6.51
C PHE A 194 -3.71 12.32 5.33
N PHE A 195 -2.64 11.56 5.57
CA PHE A 195 -1.67 11.20 4.55
C PHE A 195 -2.28 10.31 3.47
N PHE A 196 -3.02 9.28 3.89
CA PHE A 196 -3.76 8.38 3.01
C PHE A 196 -4.83 9.13 2.19
N PHE A 197 -5.57 10.05 2.81
CA PHE A 197 -6.57 10.87 2.13
C PHE A 197 -5.95 11.81 1.08
N THR A 198 -4.87 12.50 1.46
CA THR A 198 -4.13 13.41 0.55
C THR A 198 -3.58 12.66 -0.65
N LEU A 199 -3.03 11.46 -0.45
CA LEU A 199 -2.48 10.68 -1.54
C LEU A 199 -3.57 10.13 -2.48
N SER A 200 -4.69 9.63 -1.92
CA SER A 200 -5.83 9.18 -2.72
C SER A 200 -6.34 10.28 -3.66
N SER A 201 -6.46 11.51 -3.18
CA SER A 201 -6.87 12.64 -4.02
C SER A 201 -5.90 12.90 -5.18
N ARG A 202 -4.58 12.77 -4.97
CA ARG A 202 -3.56 13.01 -6.01
C ARG A 202 -3.42 11.85 -7.02
N ILE A 203 -3.62 10.61 -6.59
CA ILE A 203 -3.62 9.43 -7.47
C ILE A 203 -4.81 9.49 -8.43
N ASN A 204 -5.94 10.02 -7.99
CA ASN A 204 -7.12 10.16 -8.84
C ASN A 204 -6.92 11.22 -9.94
N ILE A 205 -6.10 12.25 -9.65
CA ILE A 205 -5.84 13.39 -10.55
C ILE A 205 -4.75 13.08 -11.57
N THR A 206 -3.80 12.20 -11.27
CA THR A 206 -2.70 11.91 -12.21
C THR A 206 -3.17 10.94 -13.31
N PRO A 207 -3.21 11.36 -14.59
CA PRO A 207 -3.35 10.41 -15.68
C PRO A 207 -2.07 9.58 -15.68
N PHE A 208 -2.16 8.28 -15.37
CA PHE A 208 -1.09 7.34 -15.69
C PHE A 208 -1.10 7.19 -17.20
N PRO A 209 -0.16 7.80 -17.95
CA PRO A 209 -0.08 7.59 -19.37
C PRO A 209 0.63 6.24 -19.58
N LEU A 210 0.10 5.43 -20.49
CA LEU A 210 0.91 4.42 -21.17
C LEU A 210 1.87 5.14 -22.13
#